data_AF-A0A7S2I1L1-F1
#
_entry.id   AF-A0A7S2I1L1-F1
#
_cell.length_a   1.000
_cell.length_b   1.000
_cell.length_c   1.000
_cell.angle_alpha   90.00
_cell.angle_beta   90.00
_cell.angle_gamma   90.00
#
_symmetry.space_group_name_H-M   'P 1'
#
loop_
_entity.id
_entity.type
_entity.pdbx_description
1 polymer ?
#
loop_
_entity_poly.entity_id
_entity_poly.type
_entity_poly.pdbx_seq_one_letter_code
_entity_poly.pdbx_strand_id
1 'polypeptide(L)'
;MRLAQELKIQTKSDMIADSVLVDMTTALAIQFYQATSCYPSRILVYRDGISDGNFTRAKQNELRSIRQAFHNFKHDLHERGIRPAFECENVQCQGRGCLF
;
A
#
# COMPACT_ATOMS: atom_id res chain seq x y z
N MET A 1 -9.81 -15.57 12.19
CA MET A 1 -9.03 -14.55 11.46
C MET A 1 -10.00 -13.62 10.77
N ARG A 2 -10.00 -12.32 11.09
CA ARG A 2 -10.90 -11.33 10.48
C ARG A 2 -10.10 -10.55 9.45
N LEU A 3 -10.54 -10.58 8.19
CA LEU A 3 -9.92 -9.84 7.10
C LEU A 3 -10.87 -8.72 6.67
N ALA A 4 -10.32 -7.51 6.58
CA ALA A 4 -10.94 -6.41 5.87
C ALA A 4 -10.95 -6.70 4.36
N GLN A 5 -11.98 -6.23 3.66
CA GLN A 5 -12.13 -6.43 2.22
C GLN A 5 -12.51 -5.11 1.55
N GLU A 6 -11.88 -4.85 0.41
CA GLU A 6 -12.18 -3.72 -0.47
C GLU A 6 -12.31 -4.24 -1.90
N LEU A 7 -13.30 -3.74 -2.63
CA LEU A 7 -13.59 -4.17 -4.00
C LEU A 7 -13.79 -2.95 -4.89
N LYS A 8 -13.12 -2.94 -6.04
CA LYS A 8 -13.21 -1.89 -7.05
C LYS A 8 -13.43 -2.50 -8.42
N ILE A 9 -14.26 -1.82 -9.21
CA ILE A 9 -14.49 -2.17 -10.61
C ILE A 9 -13.48 -1.39 -11.44
N GLN A 10 -12.81 -2.08 -12.36
CA GLN A 10 -11.89 -1.48 -13.32
C GLN A 10 -12.22 -1.95 -14.74
N THR A 11 -11.62 -1.28 -15.73
CA THR A 11 -11.65 -1.73 -17.12
C THR A 11 -10.90 -3.07 -17.26
N LYS A 12 -11.23 -3.84 -18.30
CA LYS A 12 -10.64 -5.17 -18.55
C LYS A 12 -9.11 -5.04 -18.70
N SER A 13 -8.38 -5.45 -17.67
CA SER A 13 -6.92 -5.41 -17.58
C SER A 13 -6.45 -6.47 -16.59
N ASP A 14 -5.34 -7.13 -16.90
CA ASP A 14 -4.69 -8.10 -16.00
C ASP A 14 -3.93 -7.42 -14.85
N MET A 15 -3.65 -6.12 -15.00
CA MET A 15 -3.01 -5.28 -13.98
C MET A 15 -4.04 -4.44 -13.25
N ILE A 16 -3.85 -4.29 -11.94
CA ILE A 16 -4.65 -3.36 -11.14
C ILE A 16 -4.15 -1.95 -11.44
N ALA A 17 -5.06 -1.03 -11.72
CA ALA A 17 -4.71 0.37 -12.00
C ALA A 17 -4.08 1.04 -10.76
N ASP A 18 -3.05 1.85 -10.98
CA ASP A 18 -2.24 2.43 -9.92
C ASP A 18 -3.07 3.21 -8.88
N SER A 19 -3.99 4.07 -9.33
CA SER A 19 -4.87 4.86 -8.47
C SER A 19 -5.84 3.98 -7.66
N VAL A 20 -6.41 2.97 -8.31
CA VAL A 20 -7.34 2.02 -7.68
C VAL A 20 -6.64 1.26 -6.57
N LEU A 21 -5.40 0.83 -6.80
CA LEU A 21 -4.63 0.12 -5.78
C LEU A 21 -4.20 1.02 -4.62
N VAL A 22 -3.87 2.29 -4.87
CA VAL A 22 -3.59 3.28 -3.81
C VAL A 22 -4.83 3.44 -2.91
N ASP A 23 -6.00 3.64 -3.51
CA ASP A 23 -7.25 3.85 -2.77
C ASP A 23 -7.62 2.63 -1.92
N MET A 24 -7.59 1.42 -2.52
CA MET A 24 -7.88 0.18 -1.79
C MET A 24 -6.90 -0.05 -0.64
N THR A 25 -5.60 0.13 -0.89
CA THR A 25 -4.56 -0.08 0.13
C THR A 25 -4.75 0.91 1.29
N THR A 26 -5.07 2.17 0.99
CA THR A 26 -5.32 3.20 2.00
C THR A 26 -6.52 2.85 2.87
N ALA A 27 -7.63 2.42 2.27
CA ALA A 27 -8.81 2.00 3.01
C ALA A 27 -8.52 0.80 3.93
N LEU A 28 -7.79 -0.21 3.43
CA LEU A 28 -7.39 -1.36 4.25
C LEU A 28 -6.42 -0.97 5.38
N ALA A 29 -5.48 -0.05 5.12
CA ALA A 29 -4.56 0.46 6.14
C ALA A 29 -5.30 1.20 7.26
N ILE A 30 -6.31 2.02 6.91
CA ILE A 30 -7.16 2.71 7.88
C ILE A 30 -7.92 1.68 8.73
N GLN A 31 -8.56 0.68 8.12
CA GLN A 31 -9.29 -0.34 8.85
C GLN A 31 -8.37 -1.16 9.78
N PHE A 32 -7.16 -1.50 9.32
CA PHE A 32 -6.16 -2.16 10.17
C PHE A 32 -5.77 -1.29 11.37
N TYR A 33 -5.52 0.00 11.15
CA TYR A 33 -5.16 0.93 12.21
C TYR A 33 -6.31 1.13 13.20
N GLN A 34 -7.55 1.22 12.73
CA GLN A 34 -8.72 1.29 13.60
C GLN A 34 -8.88 0.03 14.48
N ALA A 35 -8.58 -1.15 13.92
CA ALA A 35 -8.71 -2.41 14.65
C ALA A 35 -7.56 -2.69 15.63
N THR A 36 -6.35 -2.20 15.34
CA THR A 36 -5.13 -2.55 16.11
C THR A 36 -4.50 -1.38 16.85
N SER A 37 -4.87 -0.13 16.50
CA SER A 37 -4.21 1.12 16.93
C SER A 37 -2.70 1.15 16.66
N CYS A 38 -2.23 0.33 15.72
CA CYS A 38 -0.83 0.16 15.41
C CYS A 38 -0.60 0.33 13.90
N TYR A 39 0.55 0.89 13.54
CA TYR A 39 1.02 0.91 12.17
C TYR A 39 1.75 -0.41 11.85
N PRO A 40 1.46 -1.08 10.71
CA PRO A 40 2.07 -2.37 10.40
C PRO A 40 3.58 -2.23 10.15
N SER A 41 4.39 -3.04 10.83
CA SER A 41 5.85 -3.07 10.63
C SER A 41 6.28 -3.85 9.39
N ARG A 42 5.45 -4.79 8.92
CA ARG A 42 5.68 -5.63 7.74
C ARG A 42 4.37 -5.85 7.00
N ILE A 43 4.45 -5.90 5.68
CA ILE A 43 3.30 -6.16 4.80
C ILE A 43 3.68 -7.33 3.89
N LEU A 44 2.82 -8.35 3.86
CA LEU A 44 2.94 -9.48 2.95
C LEU A 44 1.83 -9.39 1.92
N VAL A 45 2.19 -9.35 0.64
CA VAL A 45 1.26 -9.17 -0.47
C VAL A 45 1.19 -10.46 -1.27
N TYR A 46 0.00 -11.03 -1.37
CA TYR A 46 -0.29 -12.15 -2.25
C TYR A 46 -1.02 -11.62 -3.48
N ARG A 47 -0.42 -11.80 -4.66
CA ARG A 47 -0.98 -11.37 -5.95
C ARG A 47 -1.28 -12.59 -6.80
N ASP A 48 -2.56 -12.88 -6.99
CA ASP A 48 -3.05 -14.01 -7.79
C ASP A 48 -3.39 -13.58 -9.22
N GLY A 49 -3.38 -14.52 -10.18
CA GLY A 49 -3.92 -14.31 -11.53
C GLY A 49 -3.10 -13.36 -12.42
N ILE A 50 -1.77 -13.30 -12.24
CA ILE A 50 -0.88 -12.55 -13.12
C ILE A 50 -0.24 -13.46 -14.17
N SER A 51 -0.26 -13.04 -15.43
CA SER A 51 0.47 -13.70 -16.51
C SER A 51 1.97 -13.36 -16.46
N ASP A 52 2.84 -14.30 -16.84
CA ASP A 52 4.31 -14.14 -16.78
C ASP A 52 4.81 -12.87 -17.47
N GLY A 53 4.21 -12.50 -18.61
CA GLY A 53 4.57 -11.30 -19.38
C GLY A 53 4.33 -9.98 -18.64
N ASN A 54 3.50 -9.98 -17.60
CA ASN A 54 3.15 -8.80 -16.80
C ASN A 54 3.83 -8.78 -15.43
N PHE A 55 4.55 -9.83 -15.03
CA PHE A 55 5.12 -9.97 -13.69
C PHE A 55 6.03 -8.80 -13.30
N THR A 56 6.94 -8.41 -14.21
CA THR A 56 7.85 -7.27 -14.00
C THR A 56 7.08 -5.96 -13.84
N ARG A 57 6.04 -5.75 -14.65
CA ARG A 57 5.23 -4.52 -14.60
C ARG A 57 4.42 -4.44 -13.31
N ALA A 58 3.82 -5.53 -12.85
CA ALA A 58 3.12 -5.54 -11.58
C ALA A 58 4.07 -5.33 -10.41
N LYS A 59 5.25 -5.98 -10.42
CA LYS A 59 6.28 -5.74 -9.41
C LYS A 59 6.70 -4.27 -9.35
N GLN A 60 6.75 -3.57 -10.48
CA GLN A 60 7.14 -2.16 -10.50
C GLN A 60 5.97 -1.23 -10.12
N ASN A 61 4.82 -1.39 -10.76
CA ASN A 61 3.71 -0.45 -10.66
C ASN A 61 2.83 -0.74 -9.44
N GLU A 62 2.37 -1.99 -9.27
CA GLU A 62 1.46 -2.35 -8.17
C GLU A 62 2.16 -2.20 -6.81
N LEU A 63 3.40 -2.67 -6.66
CA LEU A 63 4.16 -2.45 -5.42
C LEU A 63 4.44 -0.97 -5.16
N ARG A 64 4.68 -0.17 -6.21
CA ARG A 64 4.86 1.28 -6.04
C ARG A 64 3.58 1.94 -5.52
N SER A 65 2.41 1.57 -6.06
CA SER A 65 1.13 2.06 -5.56
C SER A 65 0.88 1.68 -4.11
N ILE A 66 1.17 0.44 -3.72
CA ILE A 66 1.06 0.01 -2.31
C ILE A 66 1.99 0.85 -1.42
N ARG A 67 3.26 1.02 -1.82
CA ARG A 67 4.23 1.85 -1.09
C ARG A 67 3.76 3.30 -0.98
N GLN A 68 3.18 3.85 -2.05
CA GLN A 68 2.66 5.21 -2.08
C GLN A 68 1.48 5.39 -1.11
N ALA A 69 0.54 4.44 -1.08
CA ALA A 69 -0.58 4.47 -0.14
C ALA A 69 -0.11 4.53 1.31
N PHE A 70 0.84 3.68 1.69
CA PHE A 70 1.42 3.68 3.04
C PHE A 70 2.24 4.93 3.35
N HIS A 71 2.93 5.50 2.35
CA HIS A 71 3.62 6.78 2.50
C HIS A 71 2.63 7.92 2.79
N ASN A 72 1.54 8.01 2.02
CA ASN A 72 0.50 9.01 2.21
C ASN A 72 -0.18 8.84 3.58
N PHE A 73 -0.58 7.61 3.92
CA PHE A 73 -1.20 7.31 5.20
C PHE A 73 -0.29 7.66 6.39
N LYS A 74 1.02 7.41 6.27
CA LYS A 74 2.00 7.81 7.28
C LYS A 74 2.08 9.34 7.42
N HIS A 75 2.05 10.07 6.30
CA HIS A 75 2.03 11.53 6.33
C HIS A 75 0.78 12.05 7.05
N ASP A 76 -0.39 11.50 6.74
CA ASP A 76 -1.67 11.86 7.37
C ASP A 76 -1.66 11.57 8.88
N LEU A 77 -1.06 10.45 9.31
CA LEU A 77 -0.89 10.14 10.73
C LEU A 77 0.05 11.13 11.43
N HIS A 78 1.15 11.52 10.77
CA HIS A 78 2.12 12.46 11.31
C HIS A 78 1.53 13.87 11.46
N GLU A 79 0.75 14.34 10.48
CA GLU A 79 0.00 15.61 10.57
C GLU A 79 -0.98 15.62 11.76
N ARG A 80 -1.50 14.45 12.13
CA ARG A 80 -2.38 14.26 13.30
C ARG A 80 -1.61 14.06 14.61
N GLY A 81 -0.29 14.20 14.61
CA GLY A 81 0.57 14.05 15.80
C GLY A 81 0.82 12.61 16.23
N ILE A 82 0.41 11.63 15.42
CA ILE A 82 0.59 10.20 15.70
C ILE A 82 1.88 9.75 15.02
N ARG A 83 2.91 9.44 15.82
CA ARG A 83 4.17 8.91 15.30
C ARG A 83 4.02 7.40 15.07
N PRO A 84 4.09 6.91 13.82
CA PRO A 84 4.13 5.46 13.59
C PRO A 84 5.41 4.88 14.18
N ALA A 85 5.33 3.65 14.68
CA ALA A 85 6.45 2.97 15.35
C ALA A 85 7.70 2.76 14.45
N PHE A 86 7.59 3.00 13.14
CA PHE A 86 8.71 2.87 12.22
C PHE A 86 8.96 4.18 11.44
N GLU A 87 10.14 4.76 11.67
CA GLU A 87 10.69 5.83 10.86
C GLU A 87 11.60 5.21 9.79
N CYS A 88 11.41 5.62 8.52
CA CYS A 88 12.22 5.05 7.45
C CYS A 88 13.59 5.73 7.53
N GLU A 89 14.59 5.03 8.05
CA GLU A 89 15.96 5.54 8.22
C GLU A 89 16.70 5.79 6.89
N ASN A 90 16.09 5.45 5.75
CA ASN A 90 16.67 5.70 4.43
C ASN A 90 16.32 7.09 3.91
N VAL A 91 17.35 7.96 3.90
CA VAL A 91 17.37 9.38 3.46
C VAL A 91 16.95 9.58 1.98
N GLN A 92 16.75 8.52 1.20
CA GLN A 92 16.40 8.58 -0.22
C GLN A 92 14.89 8.55 -0.53
N CYS A 93 14.02 8.77 0.46
CA CYS A 93 12.57 8.89 0.22
C CYS A 93 12.19 10.20 -0.49
N GLN A 94 12.51 10.31 -1.78
CA GLN A 94 12.10 11.43 -2.64
C GLN A 94 10.63 11.25 -3.09
N GLY A 95 9.68 11.20 -2.15
CA GLY A 95 8.24 11.24 -2.45
C GLY A 95 7.67 10.04 -3.23
N ARG A 96 8.44 8.94 -3.38
CA ARG A 96 8.03 7.71 -4.08
C ARG A 96 7.84 6.51 -3.14
N GLY A 97 7.77 6.75 -1.83
CA GLY A 97 7.84 5.72 -0.79
C GLY A 97 9.24 5.13 -0.63
N CYS A 98 9.48 4.42 0.47
CA CYS A 98 10.76 3.75 0.72
C CYS A 98 10.98 2.64 -0.33
N LEU A 99 12.04 2.76 -1.11
CA LEU A 99 12.56 1.65 -1.91
C LEU A 99 13.44 0.79 -1.00
N PHE A 100 13.03 -0.47 -0.82
CA PHE A 100 13.88 -1.56 -0.35
C PHE A 100 14.39 -2.31 -1.57
#